data_AF-A0A2V7Q8T9-F1
#
_entry.id   AF-A0A2V7Q8T9-F1
#
_cell.length_a   1.000
_cell.length_b   1.000
_cell.length_c   1.000
_cell.angle_alpha   90.00
_cell.angle_beta   90.00
_cell.angle_gamma   90.00
#
_symmetry.space_group_name_H-M   'P 1'
#
loop_
_entity.id
_entity.type
_entity.pdbx_description
1 polymer ?
#
loop_
_entity_poly.entity_id
_entity_poly.type
_entity_poly.pdbx_seq_one_letter_code
_entity_poly.pdbx_strand_id
1 'polypeptide(L)'
;MANRAPARVLALLVATSVGANGQEVPDTAVEVQGFLQRDTASGRWSILLPQPLALLGTRTNEFAVQGEVERWTAFQNRFVEVQGRASSRPLAAGGTPALAIRVADVKEVEPSGTSRRAVNRGPVWHALVTLAVVPHRIVWQHPEGLALVVPPVLFYGIANRQAGAIVMQLPTDEMLCVSVKPENGPVQWSDTTRMGDVAGRRFVIPHGSAYREAVPLPQAAAPQPGRYVARAGICRIGDYDVSTKFEVE
;
A
#
# COMPACT_ATOMS: atom_id res chain seq x y z
N MET A 1 54.58 -61.12 -32.60
CA MET A 1 54.79 -60.78 -31.18
C MET A 1 55.58 -59.48 -31.09
N ALA A 2 55.28 -58.68 -30.07
CA ALA A 2 55.90 -57.42 -29.65
C ALA A 2 55.39 -56.10 -30.30
N ASN A 3 54.46 -55.48 -29.56
CA ASN A 3 54.03 -54.09 -29.58
C ASN A 3 55.19 -53.08 -29.46
N ARG A 4 55.07 -51.92 -30.13
CA ARG A 4 55.56 -50.63 -29.62
C ARG A 4 54.50 -49.55 -29.84
N ALA A 5 54.12 -48.91 -28.74
CA ALA A 5 53.05 -47.93 -28.64
C ALA A 5 53.46 -46.54 -29.18
N PRO A 6 52.51 -45.73 -29.71
CA PRO A 6 52.77 -44.34 -30.06
C PRO A 6 52.68 -43.41 -28.83
N ALA A 7 53.62 -42.46 -28.75
CA ALA A 7 53.67 -41.40 -27.75
C ALA A 7 52.48 -40.43 -27.91
N ARG A 8 51.78 -40.14 -26.81
CA ARG A 8 50.70 -39.15 -26.74
C ARG A 8 51.30 -37.76 -26.56
N VAL A 9 51.02 -36.86 -27.50
CA VAL A 9 51.27 -35.42 -27.39
C VAL A 9 50.18 -34.81 -26.50
N LEU A 10 50.58 -34.21 -25.38
CA LEU A 10 49.71 -33.52 -24.45
C LEU A 10 49.54 -32.07 -24.92
N ALA A 11 48.37 -31.73 -25.47
CA ALA A 11 48.03 -30.36 -25.83
C ALA A 11 47.61 -29.59 -24.57
N LEU A 12 48.41 -28.58 -24.20
CA LEU A 12 48.13 -27.69 -23.08
C LEU A 12 47.10 -26.64 -23.53
N LEU A 13 45.84 -26.80 -23.12
CA LEU A 13 44.80 -25.77 -23.27
C LEU A 13 45.04 -24.67 -22.23
N VAL A 14 45.55 -23.53 -22.69
CA VAL A 14 45.61 -22.30 -21.89
C VAL A 14 44.19 -21.75 -21.77
N ALA A 15 43.52 -22.04 -20.66
CA ALA A 15 42.25 -21.44 -20.32
C ALA A 15 42.47 -19.99 -19.89
N THR A 16 42.25 -19.04 -20.81
CA THR A 16 42.08 -17.64 -20.44
C THR A 16 40.72 -17.50 -19.75
N SER A 17 40.72 -17.35 -18.43
CA SER A 17 39.54 -17.00 -17.64
C SER A 17 39.09 -15.59 -18.02
N VAL A 18 38.21 -15.49 -19.02
CA VAL A 18 37.43 -14.27 -19.26
C VAL A 18 36.52 -14.13 -18.04
N GLY A 19 36.76 -13.10 -17.23
CA GLY A 19 35.92 -12.77 -16.08
C GLY A 19 34.47 -12.71 -16.53
N ALA A 20 33.60 -13.48 -15.86
CA ALA A 20 32.17 -13.40 -16.07
C ALA A 20 31.75 -11.96 -15.78
N ASN A 21 31.43 -11.19 -16.84
CA ASN A 21 30.63 -9.99 -16.69
C ASN A 21 29.39 -10.42 -15.91
N GLY A 22 29.24 -9.94 -14.67
CA GLY A 22 28.05 -10.17 -13.89
C GLY A 22 26.86 -9.78 -14.76
N GLN A 23 26.02 -10.77 -15.09
CA GLN A 23 24.87 -10.58 -15.94
C GLN A 23 24.02 -9.50 -15.28
N GLU A 24 24.02 -8.30 -15.87
CA GLU A 24 23.30 -7.15 -15.34
C GLU A 24 21.83 -7.57 -15.26
N VAL A 25 21.28 -7.61 -14.04
CA VAL A 25 19.88 -7.97 -13.86
C VAL A 25 19.08 -6.89 -14.57
N PRO A 26 18.28 -7.21 -15.60
CA PRO A 26 17.53 -6.21 -16.33
C PRO A 26 16.69 -5.40 -15.35
N ASP A 27 16.89 -4.09 -15.35
CA ASP A 27 16.08 -3.17 -14.56
C ASP A 27 15.30 -2.22 -15.46
N THR A 28 14.11 -1.85 -14.99
CA THR A 28 13.16 -0.99 -15.69
C THR A 28 12.84 0.19 -14.81
N ALA A 29 12.97 1.41 -15.33
CA ALA A 29 12.50 2.60 -14.63
C ALA A 29 10.97 2.55 -14.49
N VAL A 30 10.48 2.77 -13.28
CA VAL A 30 9.05 2.74 -12.96
C VAL A 30 8.67 3.89 -12.04
N GLU A 31 7.44 4.34 -12.20
CA GLU A 31 6.73 5.19 -11.25
C GLU A 31 5.45 4.47 -10.86
N VAL A 32 5.25 4.24 -9.56
CA VAL A 32 4.12 3.47 -9.05
C VAL A 32 3.52 4.15 -7.83
N GLN A 33 2.21 4.00 -7.64
CA GLN A 33 1.52 4.48 -6.45
C GLN A 33 1.01 3.31 -5.62
N GLY A 34 1.20 3.37 -4.30
CA GLY A 34 0.80 2.30 -3.40
C GLY A 34 1.07 2.61 -1.94
N PHE A 35 0.86 1.61 -1.08
CA PHE A 35 1.14 1.72 0.35
C PHE A 35 2.55 1.23 0.64
N LEU A 36 3.40 2.12 1.16
CA LEU A 36 4.69 1.72 1.67
C LEU A 36 4.50 1.07 3.05
N GLN A 37 4.77 -0.22 3.16
CA GLN A 37 4.59 -1.00 4.38
C GLN A 37 5.89 -1.63 4.83
N ARG A 38 5.93 -1.89 6.13
CA ARG A 38 6.96 -2.70 6.77
C ARG A 38 6.27 -3.85 7.47
N ASP A 39 6.50 -5.06 6.99
CA ASP A 39 6.00 -6.27 7.62
C ASP A 39 6.56 -6.37 9.04
N THR A 40 5.69 -6.54 10.04
CA THR A 40 6.10 -6.48 11.44
C THR A 40 6.84 -7.73 11.90
N ALA A 41 6.59 -8.89 11.26
CA ALA A 41 7.22 -10.15 11.63
C ALA A 41 8.63 -10.29 11.04
N SER A 42 8.79 -9.95 9.76
CA SER A 42 10.05 -10.07 9.01
C SER A 42 10.85 -8.77 8.94
N GLY A 43 10.25 -7.62 9.27
CA GLY A 43 10.85 -6.30 9.09
C GLY A 43 11.00 -5.88 7.62
N ARG A 44 10.48 -6.68 6.68
CA ARG A 44 10.63 -6.47 5.24
C ARG A 44 9.82 -5.26 4.78
N TRP A 45 10.47 -4.41 3.99
CA TRP A 45 9.80 -3.30 3.33
C TRP A 45 9.20 -3.73 2.00
N SER A 46 7.95 -3.33 1.77
CA SER A 46 7.26 -3.55 0.51
C SER A 46 6.39 -2.37 0.13
N ILE A 47 6.09 -2.27 -1.16
CA ILE A 47 5.08 -1.36 -1.69
C ILE A 47 3.92 -2.22 -2.16
N LEU A 48 2.79 -2.13 -1.46
CA LEU A 48 1.55 -2.77 -1.86
C LEU A 48 0.84 -1.91 -2.90
N LEU A 49 0.62 -2.47 -4.08
CA LEU A 49 -0.07 -1.83 -5.19
C LEU A 49 -1.57 -2.13 -5.09
N PRO A 50 -2.44 -1.12 -5.03
CA PRO A 50 -3.89 -1.33 -5.02
C PRO A 50 -4.43 -1.88 -6.34
N GLN A 51 -3.65 -1.73 -7.42
CA GLN A 51 -3.95 -2.31 -8.72
C GLN A 51 -2.72 -3.09 -9.20
N PRO A 52 -2.93 -4.25 -9.83
CA PRO A 52 -1.84 -5.08 -10.30
C PRO A 52 -1.10 -4.41 -11.46
N LEU A 53 0.22 -4.45 -11.39
CA LEU A 53 1.11 -4.01 -12.45
C LEU A 53 1.68 -5.21 -13.19
N ALA A 54 1.60 -5.20 -14.53
CA ALA A 54 2.31 -6.14 -15.38
C ALA A 54 3.65 -5.53 -15.80
N LEU A 55 4.75 -6.14 -15.36
CA LEU A 55 6.11 -5.65 -15.58
C LEU A 55 7.09 -6.82 -15.68
N LEU A 56 8.04 -6.76 -16.61
CA LEU A 56 9.05 -7.81 -16.82
C LEU A 56 8.42 -9.23 -16.96
N GLY A 57 7.31 -9.32 -17.69
CA GLY A 57 6.57 -10.58 -17.89
C GLY A 57 5.85 -11.12 -16.65
N THR A 58 5.82 -10.36 -15.55
CA THR A 58 5.21 -10.75 -14.27
C THR A 58 4.12 -9.78 -13.88
N ARG A 59 2.97 -10.29 -13.44
CA ARG A 59 1.92 -9.48 -12.82
C ARG A 59 2.09 -9.51 -11.30
N THR A 60 2.18 -8.34 -10.66
CA THR A 60 2.34 -8.25 -9.20
C THR A 60 1.42 -7.19 -8.59
N ASN A 61 1.09 -7.38 -7.31
CA ASN A 61 0.49 -6.35 -6.44
C ASN A 61 1.46 -5.92 -5.33
N GLU A 62 2.69 -6.40 -5.35
CA GLU A 62 3.70 -6.08 -4.33
C GLU A 62 5.08 -5.94 -4.98
N PHE A 63 5.80 -4.90 -4.60
CA PHE A 63 7.23 -4.79 -4.81
C PHE A 63 7.97 -4.97 -3.49
N ALA A 64 8.99 -5.83 -3.45
CA ALA A 64 9.96 -5.79 -2.36
C ALA A 64 10.87 -4.56 -2.51
N VAL A 65 11.02 -3.75 -1.47
CA VAL A 65 11.91 -2.59 -1.49
C VAL A 65 13.34 -3.03 -1.24
N GLN A 66 14.29 -2.53 -2.03
CA GLN A 66 15.71 -2.84 -1.92
C GLN A 66 16.55 -1.60 -1.56
N GLY A 67 17.71 -1.85 -0.96
CA GLY A 67 18.71 -0.83 -0.64
C GLY A 67 18.52 -0.22 0.75
N GLU A 68 18.84 1.06 0.88
CA GLU A 68 18.73 1.83 2.13
C GLU A 68 17.26 2.14 2.44
N VAL A 69 16.58 1.18 3.07
CA VAL A 69 15.14 1.27 3.38
C VAL A 69 14.82 2.17 4.57
N GLU A 70 15.74 2.31 5.52
CA GLU A 70 15.51 3.06 6.77
C GLU A 70 15.28 4.55 6.55
N ARG A 71 15.77 5.11 5.43
CA ARG A 71 15.50 6.51 5.06
C ARG A 71 14.02 6.78 4.76
N TRP A 72 13.24 5.73 4.51
CA TRP A 72 11.82 5.81 4.18
C TRP A 72 10.90 5.61 5.38
N THR A 73 11.44 5.47 6.58
CA THR A 73 10.66 5.24 7.81
C THR A 73 9.59 6.30 8.05
N ALA A 74 9.85 7.56 7.67
CA ALA A 74 8.84 8.62 7.75
C ALA A 74 7.58 8.32 6.94
N PHE A 75 7.69 7.54 5.85
CA PHE A 75 6.60 7.19 4.93
C PHE A 75 5.94 5.84 5.25
N GLN A 76 6.32 5.16 6.34
CA GLN A 76 5.70 3.90 6.73
C GLN A 76 4.17 4.07 6.87
N ASN A 77 3.42 3.12 6.32
CA ASN A 77 1.95 3.07 6.30
C ASN A 77 1.31 4.28 5.59
N ARG A 78 2.04 4.98 4.71
CA ARG A 78 1.51 6.06 3.89
C ARG A 78 1.22 5.60 2.47
N PHE A 79 0.25 6.26 1.84
CA PHE A 79 0.06 6.15 0.40
C PHE A 79 1.07 7.06 -0.29
N VAL A 80 1.88 6.48 -1.17
CA VAL A 80 3.04 7.14 -1.76
C VAL A 80 3.12 6.90 -3.25
N GLU A 81 3.70 7.87 -3.93
CA GLU A 81 4.27 7.71 -5.26
C GLU A 81 5.75 7.39 -5.11
N VAL A 82 6.20 6.36 -5.83
CA VAL A 82 7.55 5.84 -5.75
C VAL A 82 8.14 5.82 -7.15
N GLN A 83 9.27 6.50 -7.31
CA GLN A 83 10.09 6.42 -8.50
C GLN A 83 11.32 5.54 -8.21
N GLY A 84 11.65 4.65 -9.14
CA GLY A 84 12.79 3.76 -8.96
C GLY A 84 13.07 2.87 -10.15
N ARG A 85 13.96 1.89 -9.91
CA ARG A 85 14.28 0.84 -10.88
C ARG A 85 13.78 -0.50 -10.36
N ALA A 86 12.87 -1.10 -11.12
CA ALA A 86 12.31 -2.40 -10.83
C ALA A 86 13.14 -3.49 -11.51
N SER A 87 13.36 -4.59 -10.81
CA SER A 87 14.10 -5.76 -11.30
C SER A 87 13.36 -7.03 -10.94
N SER A 88 13.46 -8.05 -11.79
CA SER A 88 13.01 -9.39 -11.43
C SER A 88 13.92 -10.00 -10.36
N ARG A 89 13.33 -10.85 -9.51
CA ARG A 89 14.07 -11.67 -8.55
C ARG A 89 13.71 -13.13 -8.76
N PRO A 90 14.63 -14.06 -8.49
CA PRO A 90 14.27 -15.45 -8.35
C PRO A 90 13.15 -15.57 -7.31
N LEU A 91 12.03 -16.19 -7.69
CA LEU A 91 10.97 -16.58 -6.76
C LEU A 91 11.58 -17.54 -5.74
N ALA A 92 12.02 -17.05 -4.59
CA ALA A 92 12.47 -17.92 -3.52
C ALA A 92 11.25 -18.56 -2.87
N ALA A 93 11.32 -19.86 -2.59
CA ALA A 93 10.32 -20.54 -1.78
C ALA A 93 10.23 -19.82 -0.43
N GLY A 94 9.07 -19.21 -0.13
CA GLY A 94 8.88 -18.45 1.12
C GLY A 94 8.26 -17.05 1.00
N GLY A 95 7.44 -16.79 -0.03
CA GLY A 95 6.61 -15.56 -0.06
C GLY A 95 7.37 -14.26 -0.31
N THR A 96 8.51 -14.33 -1.01
CA THR A 96 9.18 -13.12 -1.51
C THR A 96 8.54 -12.67 -2.82
N PRO A 97 8.22 -11.37 -2.98
CA PRO A 97 7.71 -10.83 -4.23
C PRO A 97 8.66 -11.12 -5.40
N ALA A 98 8.08 -11.53 -6.53
CA ALA A 98 8.84 -11.82 -7.75
C ALA A 98 9.53 -10.58 -8.34
N LEU A 99 9.01 -9.39 -8.03
CA LEU A 99 9.57 -8.12 -8.42
C LEU A 99 10.06 -7.34 -7.20
N ALA A 100 11.19 -6.67 -7.36
CA ALA A 100 11.72 -5.74 -6.39
C ALA A 100 12.01 -4.39 -7.02
N ILE A 101 12.11 -3.36 -6.18
CA ILE A 101 12.37 -1.99 -6.61
C ILE A 101 13.48 -1.37 -5.77
N ARG A 102 14.49 -0.83 -6.44
CA ARG A 102 15.44 0.10 -5.86
C ARG A 102 14.84 1.50 -5.94
N VAL A 103 14.41 2.01 -4.80
CA VAL A 103 13.69 3.27 -4.71
C VAL A 103 14.66 4.44 -4.81
N ALA A 104 14.43 5.31 -5.79
CA ALA A 104 15.16 6.55 -5.98
C ALA A 104 14.53 7.68 -5.18
N ASP A 105 13.21 7.84 -5.28
CA ASP A 105 12.43 8.90 -4.62
C ASP A 105 11.09 8.37 -4.08
N VAL A 106 10.62 8.98 -2.99
CA VAL A 106 9.32 8.70 -2.36
C VAL A 106 8.63 10.00 -2.03
N LYS A 107 7.39 10.11 -2.47
CA LYS A 107 6.53 11.26 -2.19
C LYS A 107 5.22 10.78 -1.61
N GLU A 108 4.80 11.35 -0.48
CA GLU A 108 3.43 11.15 -0.03
C GLU A 108 2.47 11.86 -0.98
N VAL A 109 1.50 11.12 -1.47
CA VAL A 109 0.45 11.62 -2.37
C VAL A 109 -0.90 11.21 -1.82
N GLU A 110 -1.92 12.00 -2.16
CA GLU A 110 -3.29 11.59 -1.84
C GLU A 110 -3.81 10.64 -2.92
N PRO A 111 -4.50 9.54 -2.56
CA PRO A 111 -5.08 8.66 -3.56
C PRO A 111 -6.06 9.38 -4.50
N SER A 112 -6.20 8.85 -5.71
CA SER A 112 -7.25 9.29 -6.64
C SER A 112 -8.65 9.22 -5.98
N GLY A 113 -9.49 10.24 -6.18
CA GLY A 113 -10.84 10.26 -5.59
C GLY A 113 -10.89 10.65 -4.11
N THR A 114 -9.80 11.20 -3.56
CA THR A 114 -9.80 11.70 -2.17
C THR A 114 -10.76 12.88 -2.00
N SER A 115 -11.74 12.71 -1.12
CA SER A 115 -12.57 13.79 -0.58
C SER A 115 -11.90 14.44 0.62
N ARG A 116 -12.12 15.74 0.79
CA ARG A 116 -11.54 16.53 1.89
C ARG A 116 -12.62 17.31 2.62
N ARG A 117 -12.51 17.39 3.94
CA ARG A 117 -13.34 18.25 4.80
C ARG A 117 -12.46 18.96 5.81
N ALA A 118 -12.54 20.28 5.83
CA ALA A 118 -11.93 21.07 6.90
C ALA A 118 -12.86 21.06 8.12
N VAL A 119 -12.28 20.75 9.29
CA VAL A 119 -12.95 20.87 10.59
C VAL A 119 -12.44 22.14 11.24
N ASN A 120 -13.28 23.16 11.22
CA ASN A 120 -12.97 24.48 11.76
C ASN A 120 -13.87 24.76 12.97
N ARG A 121 -13.33 24.68 14.19
CA ARG A 121 -14.02 25.14 15.41
C ARG A 121 -13.37 26.42 15.92
N GLY A 122 -13.96 27.56 15.55
CA GLY A 122 -13.40 28.87 15.91
C GLY A 122 -12.06 29.15 15.20
N PRO A 123 -11.31 30.18 15.65
CA PRO A 123 -10.19 30.74 14.89
C PRO A 123 -8.88 29.94 14.96
N VAL A 124 -8.80 28.84 15.72
CA VAL A 124 -7.53 28.12 15.98
C VAL A 124 -7.63 26.62 15.73
N TRP A 125 -8.84 26.06 15.64
CA TRP A 125 -9.00 24.61 15.48
C TRP A 125 -9.11 24.29 14.01
N HIS A 126 -8.04 23.71 13.46
CA HIS A 126 -7.99 23.33 12.06
C HIS A 126 -7.51 21.87 11.95
N ALA A 127 -8.43 20.99 11.58
CA ALA A 127 -8.08 19.64 11.13
C ALA A 127 -8.52 19.47 9.67
N LEU A 128 -7.74 18.71 8.90
CA LEU A 128 -8.13 18.28 7.57
C LEU A 128 -8.46 16.81 7.61
N VAL A 129 -9.73 16.49 7.37
CA VAL A 129 -10.22 15.12 7.27
C VAL A 129 -10.22 14.70 5.81
N THR A 130 -9.68 13.52 5.52
CA THR A 130 -9.59 12.97 4.16
C THR A 130 -10.18 11.57 4.11
N LEU A 131 -10.82 11.23 3.00
CA LEU A 131 -11.27 9.87 2.72
C LEU A 131 -11.11 9.54 1.25
N ALA A 132 -10.49 8.39 0.99
CA ALA A 132 -10.41 7.79 -0.34
C ALA A 132 -10.82 6.32 -0.30
N VAL A 133 -11.29 5.81 -1.43
CA VAL A 133 -11.41 4.37 -1.70
C VAL A 133 -10.26 4.03 -2.65
N VAL A 134 -9.46 3.03 -2.30
CA VAL A 134 -8.23 2.69 -3.01
C VAL A 134 -8.27 1.21 -3.41
N PRO A 135 -8.32 0.89 -4.73
CA PRO A 135 -8.48 1.81 -5.85
C PRO A 135 -9.88 2.46 -5.90
N HIS A 136 -9.99 3.63 -6.54
CA HIS A 136 -11.27 4.36 -6.69
C HIS A 136 -12.24 3.69 -7.67
N ARG A 137 -11.72 2.77 -8.50
CA ARG A 137 -12.44 1.84 -9.38
C ARG A 137 -12.08 0.43 -8.98
N ILE A 138 -13.07 -0.34 -8.56
CA ILE A 138 -12.88 -1.69 -8.03
C ILE A 138 -13.34 -2.69 -9.07
N VAL A 139 -12.47 -3.67 -9.34
CA VAL A 139 -12.78 -4.86 -10.13
C VAL A 139 -12.58 -6.06 -9.22
N TRP A 140 -13.67 -6.67 -8.73
CA TRP A 140 -13.58 -7.73 -7.71
C TRP A 140 -12.99 -9.04 -8.23
N GLN A 141 -13.20 -9.33 -9.51
CA GLN A 141 -12.72 -10.53 -10.16
C GLN A 141 -11.90 -10.14 -11.38
N HIS A 142 -10.69 -10.67 -11.49
CA HIS A 142 -9.99 -10.53 -12.75
C HIS A 142 -10.77 -11.20 -13.88
N PRO A 143 -10.61 -10.73 -15.14
CA PRO A 143 -11.17 -11.40 -16.31
C PRO A 143 -10.79 -12.89 -16.40
N GLU A 144 -9.65 -13.26 -15.81
CA GLU A 144 -9.12 -14.62 -15.73
C GLU A 144 -9.68 -15.43 -14.52
N GLY A 145 -10.64 -14.88 -13.77
CA GLY A 145 -11.28 -15.53 -12.62
C GLY A 145 -10.45 -15.54 -11.33
N LEU A 146 -9.32 -14.84 -11.30
CA LEU A 146 -8.44 -14.76 -10.12
C LEU A 146 -8.96 -13.75 -9.09
N ALA A 147 -8.85 -14.09 -7.82
CA ALA A 147 -9.16 -13.19 -6.71
C ALA A 147 -8.16 -12.02 -6.63
N LEU A 148 -8.63 -10.89 -6.11
CA LEU A 148 -7.75 -9.76 -5.77
C LEU A 148 -6.74 -10.17 -4.70
N VAL A 149 -5.44 -9.96 -4.97
CA VAL A 149 -4.37 -10.23 -4.00
C VAL A 149 -4.33 -9.15 -2.91
N VAL A 150 -4.64 -7.90 -3.27
CA VAL A 150 -4.75 -6.77 -2.34
C VAL A 150 -6.21 -6.35 -2.32
N PRO A 151 -6.92 -6.48 -1.18
CA PRO A 151 -8.30 -6.04 -1.10
C PRO A 151 -8.37 -4.50 -1.23
N PRO A 152 -9.42 -3.95 -1.85
CA PRO A 152 -9.65 -2.51 -1.82
C PRO A 152 -9.75 -2.03 -0.38
N VAL A 153 -9.37 -0.77 -0.14
CA VAL A 153 -9.40 -0.19 1.22
C VAL A 153 -10.10 1.16 1.23
N LEU A 154 -10.72 1.47 2.36
CA LEU A 154 -11.08 2.83 2.74
C LEU A 154 -9.90 3.46 3.47
N PHE A 155 -9.30 4.48 2.88
CA PHE A 155 -8.18 5.20 3.46
C PHE A 155 -8.67 6.50 4.08
N TYR A 156 -8.80 6.50 5.41
CA TYR A 156 -9.26 7.63 6.20
C TYR A 156 -8.08 8.34 6.87
N GLY A 157 -8.14 9.66 6.95
CA GLY A 157 -7.08 10.45 7.57
C GLY A 157 -7.60 11.68 8.30
N ILE A 158 -6.92 12.04 9.39
CA ILE A 158 -7.10 13.31 10.11
C ILE A 158 -5.72 13.94 10.25
N ALA A 159 -5.45 14.98 9.47
CA ALA A 159 -4.23 15.77 9.58
C ALA A 159 -4.44 16.94 10.55
N ASN A 160 -3.60 17.00 11.58
CA ASN A 160 -3.62 18.09 12.54
C ASN A 160 -2.87 19.32 11.97
N ARG A 161 -3.60 20.41 11.73
CA ARG A 161 -3.05 21.67 11.21
C ARG A 161 -3.05 22.79 12.25
N GLN A 162 -3.52 22.52 13.48
CA GLN A 162 -3.54 23.50 14.56
C GLN A 162 -2.21 23.47 15.33
N ALA A 163 -1.89 24.54 16.06
CA ALA A 163 -0.65 24.68 16.86
C ALA A 163 -0.52 23.67 18.03
N GLY A 164 -1.64 23.15 18.55
CA GLY A 164 -1.69 22.18 19.65
C GLY A 164 -2.08 20.76 19.23
N ALA A 165 -2.13 19.83 20.18
CA ALA A 165 -2.63 18.48 19.92
C ALA A 165 -4.17 18.47 19.78
N ILE A 166 -4.71 17.70 18.83
CA ILE A 166 -6.13 17.38 18.83
C ILE A 166 -6.33 16.31 19.89
N VAL A 167 -7.22 16.60 20.85
CA VAL A 167 -7.59 15.64 21.90
C VAL A 167 -9.09 15.38 21.77
N MET A 168 -9.44 14.14 21.50
CA MET A 168 -10.82 13.67 21.44
C MET A 168 -11.08 12.71 22.60
N GLN A 169 -12.12 12.99 23.36
CA GLN A 169 -12.63 12.06 24.35
C GLN A 169 -13.75 11.23 23.71
N LEU A 170 -13.49 9.94 23.49
CA LEU A 170 -14.45 9.05 22.87
C LEU A 170 -15.48 8.57 23.90
N PRO A 171 -16.77 8.49 23.53
CA PRO A 171 -17.83 8.03 24.42
C PRO A 171 -17.74 6.51 24.67
N THR A 172 -17.31 5.74 23.67
CA THR A 172 -17.11 4.29 23.68
C THR A 172 -15.68 3.95 23.24
N ASP A 173 -15.35 2.67 23.15
CA ASP A 173 -14.12 2.17 22.52
C ASP A 173 -14.18 2.21 20.98
N GLU A 174 -15.34 2.54 20.41
CA GLU A 174 -15.54 2.71 18.96
C GLU A 174 -14.85 4.00 18.49
N MET A 175 -13.86 3.87 17.61
CA MET A 175 -13.04 4.99 17.14
C MET A 175 -13.48 5.46 15.75
N LEU A 176 -13.40 4.59 14.76
CA LEU A 176 -13.69 4.90 13.36
C LEU A 176 -14.93 4.12 12.92
N CYS A 177 -15.94 4.84 12.45
CA CYS A 177 -17.16 4.27 11.92
C CYS A 177 -17.17 4.47 10.42
N VAL A 178 -17.25 3.37 9.67
CA VAL A 178 -17.33 3.40 8.21
C VAL A 178 -18.64 2.80 7.73
N SER A 179 -19.13 3.31 6.61
CA SER A 179 -20.32 2.77 5.95
C SER A 179 -20.21 2.94 4.44
N VAL A 180 -20.80 2.00 3.71
CA VAL A 180 -20.88 2.01 2.26
C VAL A 180 -22.32 1.79 1.85
N LYS A 181 -22.75 2.54 0.83
CA LYS A 181 -24.05 2.41 0.21
C LYS A 181 -23.97 2.58 -1.30
N PRO A 182 -24.85 1.97 -2.09
CA PRO A 182 -25.09 2.41 -3.46
C PRO A 182 -25.47 3.90 -3.46
N GLU A 183 -25.13 4.64 -4.51
CA GLU A 183 -25.36 6.09 -4.59
C GLU A 183 -26.83 6.47 -4.27
N ASN A 184 -27.77 5.66 -4.76
CA ASN A 184 -29.21 5.83 -4.57
C ASN A 184 -29.85 4.71 -3.72
N GLY A 185 -29.09 4.07 -2.84
CA GLY A 185 -29.54 2.91 -2.07
C GLY A 185 -29.41 3.06 -0.55
N PRO A 186 -29.92 2.07 0.22
CA PRO A 186 -29.69 1.98 1.65
C PRO A 186 -28.23 1.64 1.97
N VAL A 187 -27.85 1.77 3.24
CA VAL A 187 -26.54 1.29 3.72
C VAL A 187 -26.44 -0.22 3.45
N GLN A 188 -25.43 -0.59 2.68
CA GLN A 188 -25.14 -1.96 2.27
C GLN A 188 -24.23 -2.65 3.28
N TRP A 189 -23.28 -1.90 3.84
CA TRP A 189 -22.28 -2.41 4.76
C TRP A 189 -21.79 -1.30 5.67
N SER A 190 -21.38 -1.69 6.87
CA SER A 190 -20.73 -0.82 7.84
C SER A 190 -19.77 -1.63 8.68
N ASP A 191 -18.73 -0.95 9.18
CA ASP A 191 -17.77 -1.52 10.10
C ASP A 191 -17.29 -0.47 11.10
N THR A 192 -16.78 -0.93 12.22
CA THR A 192 -16.35 -0.10 13.34
C THR A 192 -14.99 -0.55 13.83
N THR A 193 -13.97 0.28 13.60
CA THR A 193 -12.65 0.09 14.22
C THR A 193 -12.71 0.52 15.67
N ARG A 194 -12.31 -0.37 16.57
CA ARG A 194 -12.22 -0.09 18.01
C ARG A 194 -10.79 0.34 18.36
N MET A 195 -10.66 1.22 19.35
CA MET A 195 -9.37 1.41 20.02
C MET A 195 -8.98 0.09 20.68
N GLY A 196 -7.69 -0.27 20.62
CA GLY A 196 -7.17 -1.36 21.46
C GLY A 196 -7.29 -1.04 22.95
N ASP A 197 -6.73 -1.90 23.81
CA ASP A 197 -6.67 -1.67 25.26
C ASP A 197 -5.78 -0.46 25.59
N VAL A 198 -6.33 0.74 25.47
CA VAL A 198 -5.68 2.00 25.83
C VAL A 198 -6.40 2.58 27.05
N ALA A 199 -5.68 2.67 28.16
CA ALA A 199 -6.18 3.23 29.40
C ALA A 199 -6.62 4.68 29.19
N GLY A 200 -7.94 4.92 29.29
CA GLY A 200 -8.56 6.20 29.02
C GLY A 200 -8.92 6.32 27.55
N ARG A 201 -10.23 6.50 27.26
CA ARG A 201 -10.82 6.62 25.92
C ARG A 201 -10.44 7.95 25.23
N ARG A 202 -9.16 8.31 25.29
CA ARG A 202 -8.61 9.59 24.89
C ARG A 202 -7.76 9.36 23.65
N PHE A 203 -8.25 9.84 22.53
CA PHE A 203 -7.58 9.79 21.26
C PHE A 203 -6.83 11.10 21.01
N VAL A 204 -5.53 11.03 20.75
CA VAL A 204 -4.65 12.21 20.65
C VAL A 204 -3.92 12.21 19.32
N ILE A 205 -4.02 13.32 18.59
CA ILE A 205 -3.24 13.58 17.38
C ILE A 205 -2.31 14.76 17.68
N PRO A 206 -0.99 14.53 17.85
CA PRO A 206 -0.03 15.60 18.14
C PRO A 206 0.02 16.69 17.07
N HIS A 207 0.59 17.84 17.42
CA HIS A 207 0.87 18.92 16.47
C HIS A 207 1.74 18.40 15.30
N GLY A 208 1.38 18.75 14.07
CA GLY A 208 2.14 18.36 12.87
C GLY A 208 2.02 16.86 12.51
N SER A 209 1.28 16.09 13.30
CA SER A 209 1.02 14.67 13.06
C SER A 209 -0.33 14.46 12.38
N ALA A 210 -0.54 13.23 11.91
CA ALA A 210 -1.82 12.82 11.35
C ALA A 210 -2.16 11.40 11.78
N TYR A 211 -3.45 11.17 12.03
CA TYR A 211 -4.00 9.82 12.13
C TYR A 211 -4.36 9.34 10.73
N ARG A 212 -4.10 8.06 10.45
CA ARG A 212 -4.46 7.39 9.19
C ARG A 212 -4.86 5.96 9.49
N GLU A 213 -5.87 5.49 8.79
CA GLU A 213 -6.39 4.13 8.90
C GLU A 213 -6.73 3.61 7.51
N ALA A 214 -6.35 2.36 7.23
CA ALA A 214 -6.77 1.65 6.04
C ALA A 214 -7.72 0.52 6.47
N VAL A 215 -9.01 0.69 6.21
CA VAL A 215 -10.02 -0.32 6.51
C VAL A 215 -10.26 -1.18 5.27
N PRO A 216 -9.96 -2.49 5.30
CA PRO A 216 -10.24 -3.38 4.18
C PRO A 216 -11.73 -3.37 3.82
N LEU A 217 -12.02 -3.19 2.55
CA LEU A 217 -13.37 -3.21 2.01
C LEU A 217 -13.67 -4.62 1.50
N PRO A 218 -14.64 -5.34 2.10
CA PRO A 218 -15.04 -6.66 1.61
C PRO A 218 -15.93 -6.53 0.37
N GLN A 219 -15.99 -7.59 -0.46
CA GLN A 219 -16.88 -7.64 -1.63
C GLN A 219 -18.36 -7.40 -1.26
N ALA A 220 -18.78 -7.85 -0.07
CA ALA A 220 -20.14 -7.63 0.43
C ALA A 220 -20.52 -6.15 0.57
N ALA A 221 -19.54 -5.24 0.70
CA ALA A 221 -19.79 -3.81 0.83
C ALA A 221 -20.20 -3.15 -0.48
N ALA A 222 -19.77 -3.69 -1.63
CA ALA A 222 -20.13 -3.20 -2.95
C ALA A 222 -20.19 -4.35 -3.96
N PRO A 223 -21.18 -5.24 -3.85
CA PRO A 223 -21.15 -6.56 -4.52
C PRO A 223 -21.47 -6.52 -6.01
N GLN A 224 -22.16 -5.48 -6.47
CA GLN A 224 -22.64 -5.36 -7.84
C GLN A 224 -21.95 -4.19 -8.55
N PRO A 225 -21.76 -4.25 -9.88
CA PRO A 225 -21.29 -3.11 -10.65
C PRO A 225 -22.19 -1.89 -10.44
N GLY A 226 -21.59 -0.71 -10.32
CA GLY A 226 -22.31 0.54 -10.10
C GLY A 226 -21.55 1.58 -9.28
N ARG A 227 -22.24 2.67 -8.96
CA ARG A 227 -21.71 3.78 -8.17
C ARG A 227 -22.08 3.67 -6.70
N TYR A 228 -21.09 3.91 -5.85
CA TYR A 228 -21.23 3.81 -4.41
C TYR A 228 -20.71 5.07 -3.72
N VAL A 229 -21.19 5.28 -2.50
CA VAL A 229 -20.73 6.32 -1.58
C VAL A 229 -20.20 5.63 -0.33
N ALA A 230 -18.93 5.89 -0.03
CA ALA A 230 -18.34 5.56 1.25
C ALA A 230 -18.41 6.77 2.17
N ARG A 231 -18.72 6.53 3.45
CA ARG A 231 -18.66 7.52 4.53
C ARG A 231 -17.79 6.98 5.64
N ALA A 232 -16.92 7.81 6.18
CA ALA A 232 -16.11 7.50 7.34
C ALA A 232 -16.05 8.71 8.27
N GLY A 233 -15.93 8.45 9.57
CA GLY A 233 -15.75 9.49 10.56
C GLY A 233 -15.53 8.93 11.96
N ILE A 234 -15.12 9.81 12.88
CA ILE A 234 -14.97 9.42 14.27
C ILE A 234 -16.35 9.11 14.86
N CYS A 235 -16.52 7.90 15.39
CA CYS A 235 -17.80 7.41 15.87
C CYS A 235 -18.43 8.40 16.86
N ARG A 236 -19.68 8.80 16.58
CA ARG A 236 -20.47 9.75 17.40
C ARG A 236 -19.88 11.18 17.49
N ILE A 237 -18.90 11.53 16.68
CA ILE A 237 -18.34 12.89 16.55
C ILE A 237 -18.45 13.36 15.10
N GLY A 238 -19.64 13.82 14.71
CA GLY A 238 -19.99 14.09 13.30
C GLY A 238 -19.19 15.20 12.60
N ASP A 239 -18.42 15.99 13.33
CA ASP A 239 -17.52 16.99 12.75
C ASP A 239 -16.43 16.34 11.88
N TYR A 240 -16.04 15.11 12.19
CA TYR A 240 -15.00 14.37 11.50
C TYR A 240 -15.51 13.45 10.38
N ASP A 241 -16.79 13.58 10.03
CA ASP A 241 -17.40 12.77 8.97
C ASP A 241 -17.05 13.31 7.59
N VAL A 242 -16.68 12.43 6.67
CA VAL A 242 -16.44 12.75 5.26
C VAL A 242 -16.98 11.60 4.40
N SER A 243 -17.39 11.94 3.18
CA SER A 243 -17.87 10.96 2.21
C SER A 243 -17.11 11.10 0.90
N THR A 244 -16.88 9.97 0.22
CA THR A 244 -16.34 9.93 -1.13
C THR A 244 -17.12 8.98 -2.02
N LYS A 245 -17.04 9.18 -3.33
CA LYS A 245 -17.66 8.32 -4.34
C LYS A 245 -16.63 7.36 -4.92
N PHE A 246 -17.07 6.16 -5.27
CA PHE A 246 -16.26 5.18 -5.98
C PHE A 246 -17.14 4.33 -6.92
N GLU A 247 -16.50 3.61 -7.83
CA GLU A 247 -17.18 2.79 -8.82
C GLU A 247 -16.74 1.33 -8.72
N VAL A 248 -17.67 0.41 -8.95
CA VAL A 248 -17.42 -1.03 -9.13
C VAL A 248 -17.75 -1.37 -10.58
N GLU A 249 -16.84 -2.08 -11.24
CA GLU A 249 -16.94 -2.54 -12.63
C GLU A 249 -17.17 -4.05 -12.70
#